data_AF-A0A5M5DET5-F1
#
_entry.id   AF-A0A5M5DET5-F1
#
_cell.length_a   1.000
_cell.length_b   1.000
_cell.length_c   1.000
_cell.angle_alpha   90.00
_cell.angle_beta   90.00
_cell.angle_gamma   90.00
#
_symmetry.space_group_name_H-M   'P 1'
#
loop_
_entity.id
_entity.type
_entity.pdbx_description
1 polymer ?
#
loop_
_entity_poly.entity_id
_entity_poly.type
_entity_poly.pdbx_seq_one_letter_code
_entity_poly.pdbx_strand_id
1 'polypeptide(L)'
;MTRQEQLTQWLGDRQRKYADGIVLFEALAKEPAKKRFSAYFAKAPEAPHIFDPHFTQLVNSLTKIDKEIKFSPAIYPAAMEEIIVVKTMSDDERKEAIESKKLEMINLETVITDIQSRVDELESDNENHAEELVSLQEQFEEKMSELTELRNEINALSTPGVKIITEESLNPSIRKAYNRIKEIAPLYASLHNDVANPELPVEERQPIAEELCKLDDERRKLWKQIDSWAEGKGNLQLEEKRPEFSENSIVRGIEIARQIKRLKNNISNSKAAADRAQKDGKQTVMQNALDRIEKYQTELATLEAEIALTQGEKISG
;
A
#
# COMPACT_ATOMS: atom_id res chain seq x y z
N MET A 1 8.07 -0.96 -13.91
CA MET A 1 8.10 0.37 -14.54
C MET A 1 9.38 1.08 -14.10
N THR A 2 10.15 1.65 -15.02
CA THR A 2 11.37 2.41 -14.74
C THR A 2 11.06 3.86 -14.33
N ARG A 3 12.01 4.57 -13.69
CA ARG A 3 11.84 6.02 -13.43
C ARG A 3 11.68 6.86 -14.69
N GLN A 4 12.29 6.45 -15.80
CA GLN A 4 12.08 7.11 -17.09
C GLN A 4 10.64 6.97 -17.58
N GLU A 5 10.06 5.78 -17.46
CA GLU A 5 8.65 5.54 -17.81
C GLU A 5 7.72 6.35 -16.91
N GLN A 6 7.98 6.40 -15.60
CA GLN A 6 7.22 7.23 -14.66
C GLN A 6 7.28 8.72 -15.01
N LEU A 7 8.46 9.24 -15.37
CA LEU A 7 8.63 10.62 -15.83
C LEU A 7 7.84 10.89 -17.11
N THR A 8 7.90 9.97 -18.07
CA THR A 8 7.18 10.09 -19.36
C THR A 8 5.67 10.13 -19.12
N GLN A 9 5.15 9.28 -18.25
CA GLN A 9 3.73 9.27 -17.86
C GLN A 9 3.32 10.57 -17.17
N TRP A 10 4.11 11.05 -16.21
CA TRP A 10 3.81 12.31 -15.50
C TRP A 10 3.82 13.53 -16.44
N LEU A 11 4.74 13.57 -17.42
CA LEU A 11 4.78 14.64 -18.43
C LEU A 11 3.60 14.57 -19.41
N GLY A 12 3.08 13.37 -19.69
CA GLY A 12 1.89 13.15 -20.52
C GLY A 12 0.56 13.41 -19.84
N ASP A 13 0.53 13.38 -18.50
CA ASP A 13 -0.69 13.58 -17.72
C ASP A 13 -1.09 15.07 -17.62
N ARG A 14 -2.34 15.38 -17.97
CA ARG A 14 -2.94 16.72 -17.87
C ARG A 14 -3.38 17.08 -16.44
N GLN A 15 -3.61 16.08 -15.59
CA GLN A 15 -4.00 16.22 -14.18
C GLN A 15 -2.83 15.93 -13.22
N ARG A 16 -1.60 15.96 -13.74
CA ARG A 16 -0.37 15.72 -12.98
C ARG A 16 -0.30 16.55 -11.70
N LYS A 17 0.16 15.92 -10.61
CA LYS A 17 0.33 16.60 -9.31
C LYS A 17 1.74 17.14 -9.16
N TYR A 18 1.84 18.32 -8.54
CA TYR A 18 3.12 18.99 -8.30
C TYR A 18 4.06 18.14 -7.42
N ALA A 19 3.53 17.54 -6.34
CA ALA A 19 4.29 16.72 -5.41
C ALA A 19 4.99 15.54 -6.11
N ASP A 20 4.28 14.83 -7.00
CA ASP A 20 4.84 13.71 -7.76
C ASP A 20 5.99 14.18 -8.68
N GLY A 21 5.85 15.38 -9.26
CA GLY A 21 6.91 16.01 -10.05
C GLY A 21 8.14 16.38 -9.24
N ILE A 22 7.98 16.82 -7.99
CA ILE A 22 9.11 17.12 -7.09
C ILE A 22 9.90 15.85 -6.77
N VAL A 23 9.20 14.75 -6.48
CA VAL A 23 9.85 13.45 -6.25
C VAL A 23 10.65 13.00 -7.48
N LEU A 24 10.08 13.16 -8.69
CA LEU A 24 10.79 12.87 -9.94
C LEU A 24 12.01 13.78 -10.15
N PHE A 25 11.89 15.08 -9.83
CA PHE A 25 12.98 16.03 -9.98
C PHE A 25 14.12 15.71 -9.00
N GLU A 26 13.82 15.43 -7.74
CA GLU A 26 14.84 15.07 -6.74
C GLU A 26 15.52 13.73 -7.07
N ALA A 27 14.80 12.78 -7.68
CA ALA A 27 15.36 11.51 -8.09
C ALA A 27 16.25 11.62 -9.35
N LEU A 28 15.86 12.46 -10.32
CA LEU A 28 16.46 12.45 -11.66
C LEU A 28 17.36 13.64 -11.97
N ALA A 29 17.20 14.78 -11.29
CA ALA A 29 18.02 15.95 -11.55
C ALA A 29 19.48 15.73 -11.12
N LYS A 30 20.41 16.32 -11.86
CA LYS A 30 21.83 16.37 -11.45
C LYS A 30 22.01 17.37 -10.31
N GLU A 31 23.03 17.17 -9.48
CA GLU A 31 23.24 18.02 -8.30
C GLU A 31 23.32 19.53 -8.54
N PRO A 32 23.92 20.03 -9.63
CA PRO A 32 23.89 21.46 -9.93
C PRO A 32 22.46 22.01 -10.13
N ALA A 33 21.58 21.20 -10.73
CA ALA A 33 20.19 21.59 -10.95
C ALA A 33 19.39 21.56 -9.64
N LYS A 34 19.60 20.54 -8.79
CA LYS A 34 18.96 20.47 -7.46
C LYS A 34 19.31 21.69 -6.61
N LYS A 35 20.61 22.01 -6.48
CA LYS A 35 21.07 23.20 -5.75
C LYS A 35 20.45 24.50 -6.25
N ARG A 36 20.19 24.61 -7.56
CA ARG A 36 19.61 25.81 -8.16
C ARG A 36 18.10 25.91 -7.96
N PHE A 37 17.37 24.80 -8.03
CA PHE A 37 15.91 24.81 -8.17
C PHE A 37 15.15 24.24 -6.97
N SER A 38 15.72 23.36 -6.13
CA SER A 38 15.00 22.74 -5.01
C SER A 38 14.46 23.77 -4.00
N ALA A 39 15.26 24.79 -3.65
CA ALA A 39 14.83 25.87 -2.77
C ALA A 39 13.76 26.79 -3.40
N TYR A 40 13.71 26.87 -4.73
CA TYR A 40 12.66 27.58 -5.44
C TYR A 40 11.37 26.76 -5.42
N PHE A 41 11.45 25.46 -5.72
CA PHE A 41 10.30 24.57 -5.73
C PHE A 41 9.64 24.39 -4.37
N ALA A 42 10.42 24.40 -3.28
CA ALA A 42 9.90 24.31 -1.92
C ALA A 42 9.07 25.54 -1.47
N LYS A 43 9.16 26.67 -2.19
CA LYS A 43 8.36 27.88 -1.90
C LYS A 43 6.98 27.86 -2.54
N ALA A 44 6.68 26.83 -3.34
CA ALA A 44 5.36 26.70 -3.93
C ALA A 44 4.29 26.45 -2.84
N PRO A 45 3.05 26.91 -3.04
CA PRO A 45 1.90 26.49 -2.24
C PRO A 45 1.78 24.96 -2.17
N GLU A 46 1.11 24.44 -1.14
CA GLU A 46 0.96 22.98 -0.90
C GLU A 46 0.28 22.24 -2.09
N ALA A 47 -0.64 22.92 -2.78
CA ALA A 47 -1.26 22.45 -4.02
C ALA A 47 -1.27 23.59 -5.06
N PRO A 48 -0.14 23.85 -5.74
CA PRO A 48 -0.05 24.97 -6.67
C PRO A 48 -0.88 24.67 -7.92
N HIS A 49 -1.56 25.69 -8.44
CA HIS A 49 -2.29 25.58 -9.70
C HIS A 49 -1.32 25.26 -10.85
N ILE A 50 -1.79 24.63 -11.93
CA ILE A 50 -0.93 24.26 -13.07
C ILE A 50 -0.24 25.45 -13.76
N PHE A 51 -0.82 26.64 -13.64
CA PHE A 51 -0.27 27.91 -14.15
C PHE A 51 0.63 28.63 -13.12
N ASP A 52 0.85 28.05 -11.95
CA ASP A 52 1.81 28.58 -11.00
C ASP A 52 3.21 28.59 -11.62
N PRO A 53 4.01 29.67 -11.44
CA PRO A 53 5.35 29.75 -11.97
C PRO A 53 6.26 28.60 -11.52
N HIS A 54 6.12 28.11 -10.29
CA HIS A 54 6.91 27.00 -9.76
C HIS A 54 6.53 25.69 -10.47
N PHE A 55 5.24 25.46 -10.69
CA PHE A 55 4.75 24.30 -11.45
C PHE A 55 5.29 24.33 -12.88
N THR A 56 5.15 25.47 -13.55
CA THR A 56 5.64 25.66 -14.92
C THR A 56 7.15 25.39 -15.01
N GLN A 57 7.92 25.92 -14.05
CA GLN A 57 9.37 25.74 -14.00
C GLN A 57 9.77 24.27 -13.72
N LEU A 58 9.00 23.56 -12.88
CA LEU A 58 9.19 22.14 -12.60
C LEU A 58 8.97 21.30 -13.87
N VAL A 59 7.86 21.53 -14.59
CA VAL A 59 7.55 20.85 -15.85
C VAL A 59 8.66 21.10 -16.88
N ASN A 60 9.14 22.33 -17.02
CA ASN A 60 10.23 22.66 -17.94
C ASN A 60 11.53 21.94 -17.58
N SER A 61 11.85 21.86 -16.28
CA SER A 61 13.06 21.20 -15.79
C SER A 61 13.00 19.69 -16.04
N LEU A 62 11.86 19.06 -15.75
CA LEU A 62 11.61 17.64 -15.99
C LEU A 62 11.56 17.30 -17.48
N THR A 63 10.99 18.16 -18.32
CA THR A 63 11.01 17.99 -19.79
C THR A 63 12.43 18.02 -20.35
N LYS A 64 13.30 18.88 -19.78
CA LYS A 64 14.71 18.91 -20.16
C LYS A 64 15.43 17.63 -19.75
N ILE A 65 15.18 17.15 -18.53
CA ILE A 65 15.74 15.89 -18.03
C ILE A 65 15.28 14.70 -18.90
N ASP A 66 14.00 14.61 -19.25
CA ASP A 66 13.48 13.56 -20.15
C ASP A 66 14.20 13.53 -21.51
N LYS A 67 14.40 14.70 -22.12
CA LYS A 67 15.17 14.82 -23.37
C LYS A 67 16.62 14.38 -23.21
N GLU A 68 17.27 14.77 -22.12
CA GLU A 68 18.66 14.38 -21.84
C GLU A 68 18.79 12.88 -21.57
N ILE A 69 17.84 12.26 -20.88
CA ILE A 69 17.80 10.80 -20.66
C ILE A 69 17.66 10.08 -22.01
N LYS A 70 16.78 10.55 -22.90
CA LYS A 70 16.59 9.97 -24.24
C LYS A 70 17.84 10.06 -25.12
N PHE A 71 18.59 11.16 -25.02
CA PHE A 71 19.80 11.37 -25.81
C PHE A 71 21.02 10.65 -25.23
N SER A 72 21.15 10.63 -23.90
CA SER A 72 22.27 10.01 -23.18
C SER A 72 21.79 9.27 -21.93
N PRO A 73 21.26 8.04 -22.06
CA PRO A 73 20.74 7.27 -20.92
C PRO A 73 21.80 6.97 -19.86
N ALA A 74 23.04 6.73 -20.26
CA ALA A 74 24.14 6.30 -19.39
C ALA A 74 24.50 7.32 -18.28
N ILE A 75 24.22 8.61 -18.48
CA ILE A 75 24.49 9.65 -17.48
C ILE A 75 23.34 9.84 -16.48
N TYR A 76 22.27 9.05 -16.61
CA TYR A 76 21.11 9.02 -15.71
C TYR A 76 20.82 7.57 -15.26
N PRO A 77 21.71 6.92 -14.49
CA PRO A 77 21.49 5.56 -14.03
C PRO A 77 20.21 5.41 -13.21
N ALA A 78 19.86 6.43 -12.42
CA ALA A 78 18.62 6.51 -11.65
C ALA A 78 17.34 6.46 -12.49
N ALA A 79 17.41 6.78 -13.79
CA ALA A 79 16.28 6.70 -14.71
C ALA A 79 15.92 5.25 -15.09
N MET A 80 16.91 4.35 -15.08
CA MET A 80 16.76 2.93 -15.42
C MET A 80 16.41 2.06 -14.22
N GLU A 81 16.43 2.63 -13.01
CA GLU A 81 16.02 1.91 -11.81
C GLU A 81 14.57 1.47 -11.93
N GLU A 82 14.35 0.16 -11.77
CA GLU A 82 13.02 -0.41 -11.66
C GLU A 82 12.37 0.08 -10.37
N ILE A 83 11.21 0.71 -10.51
CA ILE A 83 10.39 1.09 -9.38
C ILE A 83 9.33 0.01 -9.19
N ILE A 84 9.22 -0.49 -7.97
CA ILE A 84 8.03 -1.19 -7.51
C ILE A 84 6.95 -0.12 -7.36
N VAL A 85 6.19 0.11 -8.43
CA VAL A 85 5.01 0.97 -8.36
C VAL A 85 3.93 0.16 -7.67
N VAL A 86 3.88 0.32 -6.34
CA VAL A 86 2.72 -0.05 -5.55
C VAL A 86 1.60 0.90 -5.97
N LYS A 87 0.90 0.55 -7.05
CA LYS A 87 -0.35 1.19 -7.42
C LYS A 87 -1.36 0.72 -6.37
N THR A 88 -1.54 1.52 -5.33
CA THR A 88 -2.58 1.29 -4.33
C THR A 88 -3.93 1.47 -5.04
N MET A 89 -4.56 0.36 -5.43
CA MET A 89 -5.93 0.35 -5.96
C MET A 89 -6.86 -0.06 -4.82
N SER A 90 -7.83 0.77 -4.43
CA SER A 90 -8.83 0.39 -3.43
C SER A 90 -9.62 -0.85 -3.86
N ASP A 91 -10.32 -1.51 -2.93
CA ASP A 91 -11.16 -2.67 -3.26
C ASP A 91 -12.26 -2.34 -4.28
N ASP A 92 -12.79 -1.11 -4.20
CA ASP A 92 -13.79 -0.60 -5.12
C ASP A 92 -13.18 -0.31 -6.50
N GLU A 93 -12.01 0.32 -6.57
CA GLU A 93 -11.27 0.55 -7.81
C GLU A 93 -10.87 -0.76 -8.48
N ARG A 94 -10.46 -1.79 -7.71
CA ARG A 94 -10.18 -3.13 -8.25
C ARG A 94 -11.44 -3.73 -8.85
N LYS A 95 -12.57 -3.64 -8.15
CA LYS A 95 -13.84 -4.20 -8.62
C LYS A 95 -14.31 -3.50 -9.89
N GLU A 96 -14.21 -2.18 -9.93
CA GLU A 96 -14.53 -1.38 -11.12
C GLU A 96 -13.59 -1.71 -12.30
N ALA A 97 -12.29 -1.87 -12.04
CA ALA A 97 -11.33 -2.29 -13.06
C ALA A 97 -11.63 -3.69 -13.61
N ILE A 98 -12.01 -4.65 -12.75
CA ILE A 98 -12.41 -5.99 -13.18
C ILE A 98 -13.69 -5.92 -14.04
N GLU A 99 -14.70 -5.17 -13.62
CA GLU A 99 -15.96 -5.05 -14.37
C GLU A 99 -15.76 -4.34 -15.72
N SER A 100 -14.95 -3.28 -15.76
CA SER A 100 -14.61 -2.60 -17.01
C SER A 100 -13.86 -3.54 -17.97
N LYS A 101 -12.91 -4.33 -17.48
CA LYS A 101 -12.15 -5.27 -18.32
C LYS A 101 -13.00 -6.44 -18.80
N LYS A 102 -13.96 -6.90 -17.99
CA LYS A 102 -14.96 -7.90 -18.43
C LYS A 102 -15.82 -7.35 -19.56
N LEU A 103 -16.24 -6.08 -19.49
CA LEU A 103 -17.01 -5.45 -20.56
C LEU A 103 -16.20 -5.36 -21.87
N GLU A 104 -14.92 -5.00 -21.77
CA GLU A 104 -14.00 -4.95 -22.90
C GLU A 104 -13.79 -6.35 -23.53
N MET A 105 -13.68 -7.38 -22.69
CA MET A 105 -13.61 -8.77 -23.15
C MET A 105 -14.86 -9.21 -23.92
N ILE A 106 -16.06 -8.86 -23.44
CA ILE A 106 -17.33 -9.13 -24.13
C ILE A 106 -17.36 -8.44 -25.50
N ASN A 107 -16.88 -7.20 -25.59
CA ASN A 107 -16.84 -6.47 -26.86
C ASN A 107 -15.88 -7.13 -27.86
N LEU A 108 -14.69 -7.57 -27.40
CA LEU A 108 -13.73 -8.28 -28.25
C LEU A 108 -14.27 -9.63 -28.71
N GLU A 109 -14.93 -10.39 -27.83
CA GLU A 109 -15.60 -11.65 -28.19
C GLU A 109 -16.67 -11.43 -29.27
N THR A 110 -17.39 -10.30 -29.21
CA THR A 110 -18.37 -9.92 -30.25
C THR A 110 -17.68 -9.64 -31.59
N VAL A 111 -16.62 -8.82 -31.60
CA VAL A 111 -15.86 -8.52 -32.82
C VAL A 111 -15.25 -9.78 -33.45
N ILE A 112 -14.72 -10.68 -32.62
CA ILE A 112 -14.18 -11.96 -33.10
C ILE A 112 -15.27 -12.81 -33.76
N THR A 113 -16.47 -12.85 -33.17
CA THR A 113 -17.63 -13.57 -33.73
C THR A 113 -18.07 -12.97 -35.07
N ASP A 114 -18.07 -11.64 -35.18
CA ASP A 114 -18.41 -10.93 -36.43
C ASP A 114 -17.38 -11.21 -37.52
N ILE A 115 -16.07 -11.20 -37.19
CA ILE A 115 -15.00 -11.55 -38.12
C ILE A 115 -15.16 -13.00 -38.60
N GLN A 116 -15.42 -13.94 -37.70
CA GLN A 116 -15.64 -15.35 -38.07
C GLN A 116 -16.86 -15.51 -38.99
N SER A 117 -17.97 -14.83 -38.69
CA SER A 117 -19.16 -14.86 -39.54
C SER A 117 -18.88 -14.31 -40.94
N ARG A 118 -18.07 -13.24 -41.03
CA ARG A 118 -17.66 -12.65 -42.30
C ARG A 118 -16.74 -13.56 -43.10
N VAL A 119 -15.82 -14.26 -42.44
CA VAL A 119 -14.97 -15.27 -43.09
C VAL A 119 -15.83 -16.41 -43.65
N ASP A 120 -16.77 -16.94 -42.87
CA ASP A 120 -17.69 -18.01 -43.31
C ASP A 120 -18.51 -17.59 -44.54
N GLU A 121 -19.01 -16.35 -44.57
CA GLU A 121 -19.72 -15.80 -45.73
C GLU A 121 -18.82 -15.75 -46.98
N LEU A 122 -17.61 -15.21 -46.84
CA LEU A 122 -16.66 -15.05 -47.95
C LEU A 122 -16.15 -16.39 -48.48
N GLU A 123 -15.95 -17.38 -47.62
CA GLU A 123 -15.54 -18.73 -48.02
C GLU A 123 -16.67 -19.50 -48.73
N SER A 124 -17.93 -19.17 -48.44
CA SER A 124 -19.10 -19.76 -49.10
C SER A 124 -19.43 -19.13 -50.46
N ASP A 125 -18.85 -17.96 -50.75
CA ASP A 125 -19.02 -17.24 -52.00
C ASP A 125 -18.16 -17.85 -53.13
N ASN A 126 -18.62 -17.71 -54.37
CA ASN A 126 -17.96 -18.27 -55.56
C ASN A 126 -16.93 -17.31 -56.16
N GLU A 127 -16.79 -16.11 -55.60
CA GLU A 127 -15.84 -15.07 -56.00
C GLU A 127 -14.47 -15.21 -55.29
N ASN A 128 -13.43 -14.59 -55.84
CA ASN A 128 -12.09 -14.64 -55.25
C ASN A 128 -11.89 -13.54 -54.21
N HIS A 129 -11.91 -13.91 -52.93
CA HIS A 129 -11.77 -13.00 -51.78
C HIS A 129 -10.44 -13.16 -51.01
N ALA A 130 -9.41 -13.72 -51.65
CA ALA A 130 -8.16 -14.09 -50.98
C ALA A 130 -7.48 -12.95 -50.20
N GLU A 131 -7.51 -11.71 -50.70
CA GLU A 131 -6.91 -10.56 -50.00
C GLU A 131 -7.73 -10.12 -48.78
N GLU A 132 -9.07 -10.16 -48.87
CA GLU A 132 -9.96 -9.82 -47.75
C GLU A 132 -9.85 -10.87 -46.64
N LEU A 133 -9.77 -12.15 -47.00
CA LEU A 133 -9.59 -13.25 -46.04
C LEU A 133 -8.27 -13.15 -45.27
N VAL A 134 -7.16 -12.77 -45.93
CA VAL A 134 -5.87 -12.56 -45.25
C VAL A 134 -5.95 -11.39 -44.25
N SER A 135 -6.57 -10.28 -44.65
CA SER A 135 -6.76 -9.12 -43.77
C SER A 135 -7.66 -9.44 -42.55
N LEU A 136 -8.72 -10.23 -42.75
CA LEU A 136 -9.60 -10.67 -41.67
C LEU A 136 -8.90 -11.65 -40.72
N GLN A 137 -8.03 -12.52 -41.25
CA GLN A 137 -7.23 -13.44 -40.44
C GLN A 137 -6.22 -12.68 -39.56
N GLU A 138 -5.54 -11.67 -40.08
CA GLU A 138 -4.63 -10.82 -39.29
C GLU A 138 -5.37 -10.08 -38.16
N GLN A 139 -6.56 -9.53 -38.46
CA GLN A 139 -7.41 -8.88 -37.45
C GLN A 139 -7.92 -9.87 -36.41
N PHE A 140 -8.27 -11.10 -36.82
CA PHE A 140 -8.67 -12.15 -35.89
C PHE A 140 -7.55 -12.50 -34.91
N GLU A 141 -6.32 -12.68 -35.40
CA GLU A 141 -5.15 -12.98 -34.58
C GLU A 141 -4.81 -11.85 -33.60
N GLU A 142 -4.87 -10.60 -34.06
CA GLU A 142 -4.69 -9.41 -33.21
C GLU A 142 -5.73 -9.37 -32.08
N LYS A 143 -7.02 -9.51 -32.40
CA LYS A 143 -8.10 -9.45 -31.41
C LYS A 143 -8.08 -10.63 -30.45
N MET A 144 -7.68 -11.81 -30.91
CA MET A 144 -7.45 -12.97 -30.04
C MET A 144 -6.27 -12.78 -29.08
N SER A 145 -5.22 -12.08 -29.50
CA SER A 145 -4.09 -11.72 -28.63
C SER A 145 -4.54 -10.74 -27.54
N GLU A 146 -5.22 -9.65 -27.91
CA GLU A 146 -5.77 -8.66 -26.97
C GLU A 146 -6.69 -9.31 -25.93
N LEU A 147 -7.57 -10.21 -26.38
CA LEU A 147 -8.49 -10.94 -25.52
C LEU A 147 -7.74 -11.86 -24.53
N THR A 148 -6.64 -12.49 -24.97
CA THR A 148 -5.81 -13.34 -24.12
C THR A 148 -5.09 -12.53 -23.04
N GLU A 149 -4.59 -11.34 -23.39
CA GLU A 149 -3.98 -10.40 -22.44
C GLU A 149 -4.98 -9.93 -21.39
N LEU A 150 -6.18 -9.51 -21.79
CA LEU A 150 -7.24 -9.12 -20.85
C LEU A 150 -7.66 -10.25 -19.91
N ARG A 151 -7.74 -11.49 -20.40
CA ARG A 151 -7.99 -12.66 -19.55
C ARG A 151 -6.89 -12.86 -18.53
N ASN A 152 -5.62 -12.72 -18.92
CA ASN A 152 -4.48 -12.84 -18.00
C ASN A 152 -4.51 -11.75 -16.93
N GLU A 153 -4.85 -10.51 -17.30
CA GLU A 153 -4.99 -9.40 -16.35
C GLU A 153 -6.16 -9.59 -15.39
N ILE A 154 -7.34 -10.01 -15.87
CA ILE A 154 -8.49 -10.34 -15.01
C ILE A 154 -8.13 -11.49 -14.07
N ASN A 155 -7.44 -12.52 -14.56
CA ASN A 155 -6.97 -13.64 -13.74
C ASN A 155 -6.00 -13.17 -12.67
N ALA A 156 -5.03 -12.31 -13.01
CA ALA A 156 -4.10 -11.74 -12.03
C ALA A 156 -4.83 -10.95 -10.93
N LEU A 157 -5.88 -10.21 -11.29
CA LEU A 157 -6.71 -9.45 -10.35
C LEU A 157 -7.71 -10.31 -9.57
N SER A 158 -8.07 -11.49 -10.09
CA SER A 158 -9.11 -12.39 -9.53
C SER A 158 -8.56 -13.64 -8.84
N THR A 159 -7.26 -13.93 -8.95
CA THR A 159 -6.66 -15.17 -8.43
C THR A 159 -6.76 -15.22 -6.91
N PRO A 160 -7.48 -16.21 -6.33
CA PRO A 160 -7.51 -16.42 -4.90
C PRO A 160 -6.10 -16.78 -4.40
N GLY A 161 -5.47 -15.88 -3.66
CA GLY A 161 -4.10 -16.04 -3.15
C GLY A 161 -3.11 -14.96 -3.59
N VAL A 162 -3.43 -14.15 -4.61
CA VAL A 162 -2.66 -12.94 -4.93
C VAL A 162 -3.13 -11.80 -4.02
N LYS A 163 -2.39 -11.53 -2.94
CA LYS A 163 -2.64 -10.40 -2.04
C LYS A 163 -2.17 -9.10 -2.72
N ILE A 164 -3.07 -8.37 -3.36
CA ILE A 164 -2.84 -6.95 -3.64
C ILE A 164 -3.01 -6.20 -2.32
N ILE A 165 -1.89 -5.97 -1.63
CA ILE A 165 -1.86 -5.29 -0.35
C ILE A 165 -1.92 -3.79 -0.58
N THR A 166 -3.09 -3.21 -0.40
CA THR A 166 -3.27 -1.76 -0.24
C THR A 166 -2.99 -1.37 1.21
N GLU A 167 -2.59 -0.12 1.46
CA GLU A 167 -2.38 0.40 2.82
C GLU A 167 -3.65 0.26 3.69
N GLU A 168 -4.82 0.23 3.06
CA GLU A 168 -6.14 0.03 3.67
C GLU A 168 -6.51 -1.44 3.92
N SER A 169 -5.97 -2.37 3.13
CA SER A 169 -6.14 -3.82 3.31
C SER A 169 -5.16 -4.41 4.33
N LEU A 170 -4.12 -3.66 4.71
CA LEU A 170 -3.22 -4.03 5.79
C LEU A 170 -4.00 -4.17 7.08
N ASN A 171 -3.76 -5.27 7.80
CA ASN A 171 -4.23 -5.39 9.17
C ASN A 171 -3.76 -4.14 9.96
N PRO A 172 -4.56 -3.63 10.92
CA PRO A 172 -4.24 -2.39 11.63
C PRO A 172 -2.85 -2.35 12.27
N SER A 173 -2.36 -3.51 12.72
CA SER A 173 -1.04 -3.67 13.33
C SER A 173 0.11 -3.55 12.33
N ILE A 174 0.00 -4.16 11.14
CA ILE A 174 0.98 -3.99 10.06
C ILE A 174 0.95 -2.55 9.54
N ARG A 175 -0.24 -1.96 9.38
CA ARG A 175 -0.39 -0.57 8.94
C ARG A 175 0.31 0.39 9.90
N LYS A 176 0.14 0.19 11.20
CA LYS A 176 0.82 0.97 12.24
C LYS A 176 2.35 0.79 12.17
N ALA A 177 2.83 -0.43 11.98
CA ALA A 177 4.27 -0.71 11.82
C ALA A 177 4.85 -0.05 10.56
N TYR A 178 4.12 -0.12 9.45
CA TYR A 178 4.51 0.48 8.18
C TYR A 178 4.51 2.02 8.23
N ASN A 179 3.48 2.63 8.83
CA ASN A 179 3.44 4.07 9.06
C ASN A 179 4.60 4.54 9.94
N ARG A 180 4.94 3.77 10.99
CA ARG A 180 6.10 4.09 11.84
C ARG A 180 7.42 4.02 11.07
N ILE A 181 7.59 3.05 10.17
CA ILE A 181 8.78 2.99 9.28
C ILE A 181 8.84 4.24 8.37
N LYS A 182 7.70 4.67 7.83
CA LYS A 182 7.59 5.91 7.04
C LYS A 182 7.98 7.15 7.85
N GLU A 183 7.61 7.22 9.12
CA GLU A 183 7.99 8.31 10.04
C GLU A 183 9.48 8.29 10.41
N ILE A 184 10.07 7.09 10.58
CA ILE A 184 11.48 6.95 10.92
C ILE A 184 12.37 7.47 9.78
N ALA A 185 12.00 7.27 8.51
CA ALA A 185 12.82 7.66 7.37
C ALA A 185 13.25 9.16 7.36
N PRO A 186 12.34 10.14 7.48
CA PRO A 186 12.72 11.55 7.55
C PRO A 186 13.47 11.91 8.85
N LEU A 187 13.10 11.31 9.99
CA LEU A 187 13.80 11.55 11.27
C LEU A 187 15.25 11.05 11.22
N TYR A 188 15.44 9.84 10.69
CA TYR A 188 16.75 9.23 10.50
C TYR A 188 17.63 10.06 9.57
N ALA A 189 17.06 10.54 8.45
CA ALA A 189 17.78 11.43 7.54
C ALA A 189 18.18 12.76 8.19
N SER A 190 17.29 13.36 9.00
CA SER A 190 17.60 14.59 9.75
C SER A 190 18.77 14.38 10.71
N LEU A 191 18.70 13.35 11.54
CA LEU A 191 19.72 13.07 12.54
C LEU A 191 21.08 12.70 11.89
N HIS A 192 21.07 12.05 10.72
CA HIS A 192 22.30 11.83 9.93
C HIS A 192 22.93 13.13 9.47
N ASN A 193 22.12 14.11 9.04
CA ASN A 193 22.62 15.43 8.68
C ASN A 193 23.17 16.18 9.90
N ASP A 194 22.52 16.04 11.06
CA ASP A 194 22.93 16.71 12.30
C ASP A 194 24.24 16.13 12.85
N VAL A 195 24.43 14.80 12.82
CA VAL A 195 25.71 14.16 13.20
C VAL A 195 26.83 14.53 12.23
N ALA A 196 26.52 14.66 10.93
CA ALA A 196 27.49 15.02 9.90
C ALA A 196 27.90 16.50 9.94
N ASN A 197 27.24 17.34 10.75
CA ASN A 197 27.57 18.75 10.88
C ASN A 197 28.96 18.94 11.53
N PRO A 198 29.95 19.52 10.80
CA PRO A 198 31.30 19.73 11.32
C PRO A 198 31.36 20.74 12.48
N GLU A 199 30.38 21.64 12.61
CA GLU A 199 30.34 22.66 13.66
C GLU A 199 29.75 22.15 14.99
N LEU A 200 29.16 20.95 15.01
CA LEU A 200 28.58 20.38 16.23
C LEU A 200 29.68 19.91 17.21
N PRO A 201 29.62 20.25 18.50
CA PRO A 201 30.54 19.70 19.50
C PRO A 201 30.39 18.18 19.67
N VAL A 202 31.48 17.48 20.02
CA VAL A 202 31.46 16.01 20.21
C VAL A 202 30.46 15.58 21.30
N GLU A 203 30.31 16.36 22.36
CA GLU A 203 29.37 16.11 23.45
C GLU A 203 27.91 16.16 23.00
N GLU A 204 27.60 16.97 21.98
CA GLU A 204 26.26 17.09 21.39
C GLU A 204 26.02 16.07 20.26
N ARG A 205 27.09 15.56 19.61
CA ARG A 205 26.97 14.50 18.59
C ARG A 205 26.62 13.14 19.16
N GLN A 206 27.12 12.83 20.37
CA GLN A 206 26.94 11.52 20.99
C GLN A 206 25.46 11.13 21.23
N PRO A 207 24.58 11.98 21.79
CA PRO A 207 23.16 11.64 21.95
C PRO A 207 22.43 11.46 20.60
N ILE A 208 22.82 12.22 19.57
CA ILE A 208 22.23 12.12 18.22
C ILE A 208 22.62 10.78 17.56
N ALA A 209 23.87 10.34 17.74
CA ALA A 209 24.33 9.02 17.27
C ALA A 209 23.62 7.86 17.99
N GLU A 210 23.36 7.99 19.29
CA GLU A 210 22.58 7.02 20.05
C GLU A 210 21.12 6.96 19.59
N GLU A 211 20.52 8.10 19.23
CA GLU A 211 19.17 8.17 18.70
C GLU A 211 19.06 7.56 17.29
N LEU A 212 20.08 7.76 16.44
CA LEU A 212 20.19 7.07 15.15
C LEU A 212 20.21 5.55 15.31
N CYS A 213 21.00 5.02 16.23
CA CYS A 213 21.05 3.59 16.50
C CYS A 213 19.69 3.05 16.96
N LYS A 214 19.00 3.76 17.86
CA LYS A 214 17.66 3.38 18.34
C LYS A 214 16.63 3.36 17.22
N LEU A 215 16.65 4.36 16.34
CA LEU A 215 15.73 4.45 15.20
C LEU A 215 16.01 3.36 14.15
N ASP A 216 17.27 3.02 13.91
CA ASP A 216 17.63 1.93 13.00
C ASP A 216 17.24 0.57 13.58
N ASP A 217 17.46 0.34 14.88
CA ASP A 217 17.01 -0.87 15.58
C ASP A 217 15.48 -1.01 15.54
N GLU A 218 14.75 0.09 15.79
CA GLU A 218 13.29 0.13 15.69
C GLU A 218 12.83 -0.19 14.26
N ARG A 219 13.42 0.46 13.24
CA ARG A 219 13.11 0.23 11.83
C ARG A 219 13.36 -1.21 11.42
N ARG A 220 14.51 -1.79 11.78
CA ARG A 220 14.86 -3.18 11.47
C ARG A 220 13.93 -4.17 12.16
N LYS A 221 13.52 -3.89 13.40
CA LYS A 221 12.55 -4.70 14.14
C LYS A 221 11.18 -4.68 13.46
N LEU A 222 10.70 -3.51 13.03
CA LEU A 222 9.42 -3.37 12.33
C LEU A 222 9.45 -4.07 10.96
N TRP A 223 10.53 -3.94 10.19
CA TRP A 223 10.70 -4.69 8.94
C TRP A 223 10.69 -6.20 9.18
N LYS A 224 11.46 -6.70 10.16
CA LYS A 224 11.44 -8.13 10.52
C LYS A 224 10.05 -8.63 10.90
N GLN A 225 9.24 -7.82 11.57
CA GLN A 225 7.86 -8.18 11.93
C GLN A 225 6.94 -8.24 10.71
N ILE A 226 7.11 -7.30 9.76
CA ILE A 226 6.38 -7.29 8.49
C ILE A 226 6.79 -8.50 7.63
N ASP A 227 8.09 -8.78 7.51
CA ASP A 227 8.62 -9.91 6.74
C ASP A 227 8.16 -11.25 7.33
N SER A 228 8.24 -11.40 8.66
CA SER A 228 7.76 -12.61 9.37
C SER A 228 6.26 -12.85 9.13
N TRP A 229 5.45 -11.78 9.09
CA TRP A 229 4.03 -11.88 8.75
C TRP A 229 3.79 -12.20 7.27
N ALA A 230 4.56 -11.60 6.37
CA ALA A 230 4.46 -11.85 4.92
C ALA A 230 4.81 -13.30 4.57
N GLU A 231 5.78 -13.89 5.27
CA GLU A 231 6.16 -15.30 5.15
C GLU A 231 5.15 -16.27 5.80
N GLY A 232 4.10 -15.78 6.44
CA GLY A 232 3.15 -16.60 7.21
C GLY A 232 3.76 -17.23 8.46
N LYS A 233 4.95 -16.78 8.87
CA LYS A 233 5.72 -17.25 10.04
C LYS A 233 5.67 -16.20 11.14
N GLY A 234 4.53 -16.11 11.83
CA GLY A 234 4.41 -15.28 13.03
C GLY A 234 3.01 -14.71 13.24
N ASN A 235 2.61 -14.57 14.51
CA ASN A 235 1.49 -13.72 14.90
C ASN A 235 2.04 -12.32 15.22
N LEU A 236 1.45 -11.27 14.64
CA LEU A 236 1.62 -9.92 15.20
C LEU A 236 0.90 -9.85 16.53
N GLN A 237 1.61 -10.19 17.59
CA GLN A 237 1.27 -9.71 18.91
C GLN A 237 1.96 -8.36 19.09
N LEU A 238 1.32 -7.32 18.59
CA LEU A 238 1.31 -6.10 19.39
C LEU A 238 0.21 -6.39 20.41
N GLU A 239 0.56 -6.54 21.69
CA GLU A 239 -0.44 -6.37 22.74
C GLU A 239 -1.19 -5.07 22.37
N GLU A 240 -2.49 -5.17 22.09
CA GLU A 240 -3.32 -3.98 21.95
C GLU A 240 -3.05 -3.18 23.21
N LYS A 241 -2.38 -2.03 23.07
CA LYS A 241 -2.24 -1.10 24.18
C LYS A 241 -3.66 -0.87 24.65
N ARG A 242 -3.94 -1.26 25.90
CA ARG A 242 -5.24 -1.15 26.53
C ARG A 242 -5.85 0.19 26.14
N PRO A 243 -7.14 0.26 25.75
CA PRO A 243 -7.81 1.53 25.54
C PRO A 243 -7.49 2.43 26.74
N GLU A 244 -6.87 3.58 26.50
CA GLU A 244 -6.61 4.54 27.57
C GLU A 244 -7.98 5.00 28.08
N PHE A 245 -8.38 4.48 29.23
CA PHE A 245 -9.63 4.86 29.88
C PHE A 245 -9.54 6.32 30.29
N SER A 246 -10.68 7.01 30.28
CA SER A 246 -10.77 8.41 30.69
C SER A 246 -10.11 8.64 32.06
N GLU A 247 -9.42 9.77 32.25
CA GLU A 247 -8.93 10.16 33.58
C GLU A 247 -10.08 10.46 34.56
N ASN A 248 -11.29 10.70 34.07
CA ASN A 248 -12.47 10.87 34.90
C ASN A 248 -12.91 9.54 35.51
N SER A 249 -12.78 9.41 36.84
CA SER A 249 -13.09 8.19 37.61
C SER A 249 -14.48 7.58 37.31
N ILE A 250 -15.51 8.40 37.09
CA ILE A 250 -16.87 7.92 36.79
C ILE A 250 -16.94 7.36 35.36
N VAL A 251 -16.38 8.08 34.40
CA VAL A 251 -16.35 7.67 32.98
C VAL A 251 -15.49 6.41 32.83
N ARG A 252 -14.33 6.36 33.49
CA ARG A 252 -13.44 5.20 33.58
C ARG A 252 -14.16 3.96 34.09
N GLY A 253 -14.90 4.08 35.20
CA GLY A 253 -15.66 2.96 35.76
C GLY A 253 -16.73 2.42 34.78
N ILE A 254 -17.39 3.31 34.03
CA ILE A 254 -18.39 2.93 33.01
C ILE A 254 -17.71 2.24 31.82
N GLU A 255 -16.57 2.73 31.37
CA GLU A 255 -15.79 2.16 30.26
C GLU A 255 -15.27 0.76 30.61
N ILE A 256 -14.71 0.58 31.81
CA ILE A 256 -14.24 -0.72 32.29
C ILE A 256 -15.42 -1.71 32.42
N ALA A 257 -16.56 -1.29 32.96
CA ALA A 257 -17.74 -2.15 33.09
C ALA A 257 -18.28 -2.60 31.71
N ARG A 258 -18.27 -1.70 30.71
CA ARG A 258 -18.64 -2.04 29.33
C ARG A 258 -17.65 -3.03 28.70
N GLN A 259 -16.35 -2.85 28.96
CA GLN A 259 -15.32 -3.77 28.47
C GLN A 259 -15.46 -5.16 29.09
N ILE A 260 -15.68 -5.26 30.40
CA ILE A 260 -15.95 -6.53 31.09
C ILE A 260 -17.16 -7.24 30.48
N LYS A 261 -18.26 -6.51 30.21
CA LYS A 261 -19.45 -7.07 29.55
C LYS A 261 -19.13 -7.63 28.16
N ARG A 262 -18.33 -6.91 27.36
CA ARG A 262 -17.88 -7.38 26.04
C ARG A 262 -17.01 -8.63 26.14
N LEU A 263 -16.06 -8.67 27.08
CA LEU A 263 -15.18 -9.82 27.29
C LEU A 263 -15.97 -11.08 27.69
N LYS A 264 -16.94 -10.96 28.60
CA LYS A 264 -17.83 -12.07 28.98
C LYS A 264 -18.59 -12.63 27.77
N ASN A 265 -19.11 -11.76 26.90
CA ASN A 265 -19.78 -12.18 25.66
C ASN A 265 -18.81 -12.84 24.68
N ASN A 266 -17.61 -12.29 24.50
CA ASN A 266 -16.59 -12.83 23.60
C ASN A 266 -16.11 -14.23 24.04
N ILE A 267 -15.96 -14.45 25.34
CA ILE A 267 -15.68 -15.77 25.93
C ILE A 267 -16.81 -16.74 25.60
N SER A 268 -18.07 -16.36 25.82
CA SER A 268 -19.22 -17.21 25.52
C SER A 268 -19.29 -17.59 24.03
N ASN A 269 -19.09 -16.63 23.15
CA ASN A 269 -19.09 -16.86 21.70
C ASN A 269 -17.93 -17.75 21.26
N SER A 270 -16.76 -17.58 21.87
CA SER A 270 -15.57 -18.39 21.56
C SER A 270 -15.74 -19.82 22.08
N LYS A 271 -16.39 -20.03 23.23
CA LYS A 271 -16.76 -21.38 23.70
C LYS A 271 -17.71 -22.08 22.73
N ALA A 272 -18.77 -21.39 22.30
CA ALA A 272 -19.70 -21.94 21.30
C ALA A 272 -19.03 -22.20 19.94
N ALA A 273 -17.99 -21.45 19.58
CA ALA A 273 -17.18 -21.71 18.39
C ALA A 273 -16.27 -22.94 18.56
N ALA A 274 -15.65 -23.10 19.73
CA ALA A 274 -14.85 -24.27 20.06
C ALA A 274 -15.70 -25.55 20.02
N ASP A 275 -16.88 -25.53 20.64
CA ASP A 275 -17.80 -26.68 20.67
C ASP A 275 -18.27 -27.09 19.28
N ARG A 276 -18.55 -26.12 18.40
CA ARG A 276 -18.90 -26.38 16.99
C ARG A 276 -17.72 -26.94 16.21
N ALA A 277 -16.53 -26.35 16.36
CA ALA A 277 -15.33 -26.82 15.68
C ALA A 277 -14.92 -28.23 16.13
N GLN A 278 -15.15 -28.57 17.41
CA GLN A 278 -14.94 -29.91 17.95
C GLN A 278 -15.90 -30.93 17.30
N LYS A 279 -17.18 -30.60 17.17
CA LYS A 279 -18.19 -31.45 16.50
C LYS A 279 -17.86 -31.67 15.02
N ASP A 280 -17.33 -30.66 14.36
CA ASP A 280 -16.94 -30.70 12.94
C ASP A 280 -15.57 -31.34 12.68
N GLY A 281 -14.84 -31.77 13.72
CA GLY A 281 -13.48 -32.31 13.58
C GLY A 281 -12.41 -31.29 13.14
N LYS A 282 -12.68 -29.98 13.27
CA LYS A 282 -11.80 -28.89 12.83
C LYS A 282 -10.83 -28.47 13.95
N GLN A 283 -9.82 -29.30 14.20
CA GLN A 283 -8.88 -29.15 15.32
C GLN A 283 -8.21 -27.77 15.41
N THR A 284 -7.76 -27.21 14.27
CA THR A 284 -7.10 -25.88 14.23
C THR A 284 -8.06 -24.75 14.63
N VAL A 285 -9.32 -24.84 14.20
CA VAL A 285 -10.35 -23.83 14.50
C VAL A 285 -10.74 -23.89 15.98
N MET A 286 -10.79 -25.10 16.54
CA MET A 286 -11.01 -25.33 17.97
C MET A 286 -9.86 -24.73 18.79
N GLN A 287 -8.60 -25.02 18.45
CA GLN A 287 -7.45 -24.48 19.16
C GLN A 287 -7.43 -22.95 19.14
N ASN A 288 -7.69 -22.34 17.97
CA ASN A 288 -7.80 -20.88 17.84
C ASN A 288 -8.94 -20.29 18.69
N ALA A 289 -10.00 -21.05 18.97
CA ALA A 289 -11.08 -20.61 19.86
C ALA A 289 -10.66 -20.72 21.34
N LEU A 290 -9.91 -21.75 21.72
CA LEU A 290 -9.37 -21.92 23.07
C LEU A 290 -8.34 -20.83 23.41
N ASP A 291 -7.42 -20.54 22.49
CA ASP A 291 -6.41 -19.49 22.67
C ASP A 291 -7.05 -18.10 22.85
N ARG A 292 -8.19 -17.84 22.20
CA ARG A 292 -8.97 -16.61 22.40
C ARG A 292 -9.64 -16.56 23.78
N ILE A 293 -10.16 -17.69 24.25
CA ILE A 293 -10.80 -17.78 25.57
C ILE A 293 -9.79 -17.45 26.66
N GLU A 294 -8.59 -18.05 26.60
CA GLU A 294 -7.53 -17.81 27.58
C GLU A 294 -7.17 -16.31 27.66
N LYS A 295 -6.95 -15.68 26.50
CA LYS A 295 -6.66 -14.23 26.43
C LYS A 295 -7.76 -13.37 27.05
N TYR A 296 -9.02 -13.64 26.71
CA TYR A 296 -10.14 -12.87 27.27
C TYR A 296 -10.32 -13.10 28.77
N GLN A 297 -9.99 -14.30 29.28
CA GLN A 297 -10.06 -14.60 30.71
C GLN A 297 -8.99 -13.86 31.50
N THR A 298 -7.77 -13.79 30.99
CA THR A 298 -6.69 -13.00 31.60
C THR A 298 -7.05 -11.52 31.64
N GLU A 299 -7.54 -10.95 30.53
CA GLU A 299 -7.96 -9.54 30.48
C GLU A 299 -9.12 -9.26 31.45
N LEU A 300 -10.11 -10.14 31.48
CA LEU A 300 -11.26 -10.02 32.38
C LEU A 300 -10.84 -10.00 33.85
N ALA A 301 -9.93 -10.89 34.26
CA ALA A 301 -9.41 -10.92 35.63
C ALA A 301 -8.71 -9.60 36.01
N THR A 302 -7.95 -9.00 35.10
CA THR A 302 -7.29 -7.71 35.36
C THR A 302 -8.27 -6.55 35.53
N LEU A 303 -9.32 -6.49 34.71
CA LEU A 303 -10.34 -5.42 34.78
C LEU A 303 -11.26 -5.60 35.99
N GLU A 304 -11.58 -6.82 36.37
CA GLU A 304 -12.36 -7.11 37.58
C GLU A 304 -11.58 -6.72 38.85
N ALA A 305 -10.26 -6.93 38.88
CA ALA A 305 -9.39 -6.46 39.97
C ALA A 305 -9.33 -4.92 40.06
N GLU A 306 -9.26 -4.24 38.92
CA GLU A 306 -9.24 -2.77 38.85
C GLU A 306 -10.56 -2.12 39.29
N ILE A 307 -11.71 -2.73 38.94
CA ILE A 307 -13.02 -2.30 39.49
C ILE A 307 -13.08 -2.54 41.00
N ALA A 308 -12.58 -3.68 41.49
CA ALA A 308 -12.62 -3.97 42.93
C ALA A 308 -11.79 -2.96 43.75
N LEU A 309 -10.63 -2.54 43.24
CA LEU A 309 -9.80 -1.49 43.85
C LEU A 309 -10.51 -0.13 43.88
N THR A 310 -11.09 0.29 42.75
CA THR A 310 -11.82 1.57 42.64
C THR A 310 -13.15 1.60 43.42
N GLN A 311 -13.74 0.45 43.72
CA GLN A 311 -14.91 0.32 44.60
C GLN A 311 -14.53 0.25 46.09
N GLY A 312 -13.38 -0.33 46.44
CA GLY A 312 -12.88 -0.40 47.82
C GLY A 312 -12.45 0.97 48.39
N GLU A 313 -11.91 1.85 47.55
CA GLU A 313 -11.57 3.23 47.92
C GLU A 313 -12.80 4.08 48.28
N LYS A 314 -13.99 3.77 47.73
CA LYS A 314 -15.24 4.49 48.05
C LYS A 314 -15.88 4.10 49.39
N ILE A 315 -15.46 3.00 50.01
CA ILE A 315 -16.01 2.53 51.30
C ILE A 315 -15.13 2.96 52.48
N SER A 316 -13.90 3.42 52.19
CA SER A 316 -12.88 3.76 53.21
C SER A 316 -12.65 5.26 53.38
N GLY A 317 -13.46 6.10 52.72
CA GLY A 317 -13.41 7.57 52.78
C GLY A 317 -14.72 8.16 53.27
#